data_AF-A0A3M1J671-F1
#
_entry.id   AF-A0A3M1J671-F1
#
_cell.length_a   1.000
_cell.length_b   1.000
_cell.length_c   1.000
_cell.angle_alpha   90.00
_cell.angle_beta   90.00
_cell.angle_gamma   90.00
#
_symmetry.space_group_name_H-M   'P 1'
#
loop_
_entity.id
_entity.type
_entity.pdbx_description
1 polymer ?
#
loop_
_entity_poly.entity_id
_entity_poly.type
_entity_poly.pdbx_seq_one_letter_code
_entity_poly.pdbx_strand_id
1 'polypeptide(L)'
;MLKNLKSLFIVEEEDNEPVKKQASTKGSGQSEAAPTVSRNSSPAKAQPSSRPGKVTTKFTDILLSAMESANLDGFDYLEYKKSLQSLQKMNMDEGTAYQSAFAMASTMGATPARLVETAEHYLKVLRTEEQKFQAALAKQQQAKIDAQRKEQEQLAK
;
A
#
# COMPACT_ATOMS: atom_id res chain seq x y z
N MET A 1 -17.99 -5.86 -1.07
CA MET A 1 -17.26 -5.27 0.08
C MET A 1 -15.96 -4.59 -0.33
N LEU A 2 -15.51 -4.76 -1.59
CA LEU A 2 -14.32 -4.16 -2.18
C LEU A 2 -14.02 -2.69 -1.83
N LYS A 3 -15.03 -1.80 -1.83
CA LYS A 3 -14.86 -0.38 -1.47
C LYS A 3 -14.38 -0.19 -0.03
N ASN A 4 -14.89 -1.02 0.88
CA ASN A 4 -14.48 -1.00 2.28
C ASN A 4 -13.09 -1.60 2.45
N LEU A 5 -12.75 -2.62 1.64
CA LEU A 5 -11.40 -3.19 1.66
C LEU A 5 -10.36 -2.21 1.14
N LYS A 6 -10.68 -1.46 0.07
CA LYS A 6 -9.80 -0.44 -0.50
C LYS A 6 -9.41 0.62 0.52
N SER A 7 -10.38 1.14 1.28
CA SER A 7 -10.12 2.17 2.30
C SER A 7 -9.34 1.67 3.52
N LEU A 8 -9.20 0.35 3.71
CA LEU A 8 -8.33 -0.20 4.75
C LEU A 8 -6.84 -0.12 4.39
N PHE A 9 -6.52 -0.02 3.10
CA PHE A 9 -5.14 -0.09 2.62
C PHE A 9 -4.71 1.16 1.84
N ILE A 10 -5.65 1.97 1.37
CA ILE A 10 -5.37 3.14 0.54
C ILE A 10 -6.09 4.35 1.13
N VAL A 11 -5.29 5.36 1.46
CA VAL A 11 -5.77 6.72 1.67
C VAL A 11 -5.74 7.38 0.30
N GLU A 12 -6.92 7.66 -0.27
CA GLU A 12 -7.02 8.46 -1.48
C GLU A 12 -6.77 9.91 -1.07
N GLU A 13 -5.65 10.48 -1.51
CA GLU A 13 -5.45 11.92 -1.48
C GLU A 13 -6.38 12.50 -2.56
N GLU A 14 -7.56 12.98 -2.15
CA GLU A 14 -8.34 13.90 -2.99
C GLU A 14 -7.44 15.11 -3.30
N ASP A 15 -7.38 15.51 -4.57
CA ASP A 15 -6.57 16.62 -5.07
C ASP A 15 -6.61 17.83 -4.12
N ASN A 16 -5.45 18.14 -3.54
CA ASN A 16 -5.06 19.39 -2.85
C ASN A 16 -6.15 20.48 -2.72
N GLU A 17 -6.85 20.52 -1.60
CA GLU A 17 -7.28 21.79 -1.01
C GLU A 17 -6.03 22.52 -0.49
N PRO A 18 -5.78 23.78 -0.87
CA PRO A 18 -4.54 24.47 -0.57
C PRO A 18 -4.39 24.68 0.94
N VAL A 19 -3.22 24.28 1.44
CA VAL A 19 -2.69 24.61 2.77
C VAL A 19 -2.98 26.08 3.09
N LYS A 20 -3.98 26.31 3.96
CA LYS A 20 -4.17 27.61 4.59
C LYS A 20 -2.94 27.91 5.42
N LYS A 21 -2.14 28.84 4.90
CA LYS A 21 -1.10 29.58 5.62
C LYS A 21 -1.63 29.99 7.00
N GLN A 22 -1.15 29.33 8.04
CA GLN A 22 -1.16 29.91 9.37
C GLN A 22 -0.17 31.07 9.36
N ALA A 23 -0.72 32.27 9.34
CA ALA A 23 0.02 33.49 9.55
C ALA A 23 0.52 33.52 11.00
N SER A 24 1.83 33.60 11.13
CA SER A 24 2.57 33.94 12.34
C SER A 24 2.39 35.42 12.71
N THR A 25 2.17 35.70 13.99
CA THR A 25 2.46 37.00 14.62
C THR A 25 3.27 36.83 15.92
N LYS A 26 4.59 36.91 15.74
CA LYS A 26 5.61 37.76 16.41
C LYS A 26 5.68 37.91 17.96
N GLY A 27 6.90 37.63 18.47
CA GLY A 27 7.62 38.32 19.56
C GLY A 27 8.30 37.33 20.52
N SER A 28 9.59 37.37 20.88
CA SER A 28 10.73 38.28 20.65
C SER A 28 12.01 37.65 21.22
N GLY A 29 13.16 37.90 20.58
CA GLY A 29 14.53 37.93 21.13
C GLY A 29 15.38 36.64 21.01
N GLN A 30 16.69 36.65 20.73
CA GLN A 30 17.67 37.64 20.26
C GLN A 30 19.01 36.88 20.07
N SER A 31 19.78 37.14 18.98
CA SER A 31 21.23 36.88 18.70
C SER A 31 21.83 35.46 18.97
N GLU A 32 22.78 34.91 18.21
CA GLU A 32 24.12 35.42 17.83
C GLU A 32 24.79 34.53 16.74
N ALA A 33 25.99 34.92 16.26
CA ALA A 33 26.53 34.75 14.91
C ALA A 33 27.35 33.48 14.53
N ALA A 34 27.20 33.05 13.25
CA ALA A 34 28.18 32.65 12.21
C ALA A 34 29.25 31.51 12.45
N PRO A 35 30.05 31.11 11.43
CA PRO A 35 29.73 30.12 10.39
C PRO A 35 30.77 28.96 10.30
N THR A 36 30.45 27.78 9.73
CA THR A 36 31.50 26.91 9.13
C THR A 36 30.96 25.93 8.08
N VAL A 37 31.63 25.95 6.92
CA VAL A 37 31.51 25.02 5.79
C VAL A 37 32.13 23.67 6.18
N SER A 38 31.48 22.55 5.84
CA SER A 38 32.23 21.32 5.57
C SER A 38 31.55 20.49 4.48
N ARG A 39 32.29 20.34 3.39
CA ARG A 39 31.95 19.66 2.15
C ARG A 39 32.70 18.33 2.18
N ASN A 40 32.01 17.23 2.49
CA ASN A 40 32.58 15.89 2.33
C ASN A 40 31.73 15.07 1.35
N SER A 41 32.23 14.97 0.13
CA SER A 41 31.73 14.09 -0.92
C SER A 41 32.22 12.67 -0.68
N SER A 42 31.29 11.75 -0.38
CA SER A 42 31.52 10.30 -0.39
C SER A 42 30.96 9.70 -1.69
N PRO A 43 31.57 8.66 -2.28
CA PRO A 43 31.25 8.22 -3.64
C PRO A 43 29.90 7.52 -3.71
N ALA A 44 29.07 7.94 -4.65
CA ALA A 44 27.75 7.36 -4.91
C ALA A 44 27.88 5.89 -5.33
N LYS A 45 27.43 4.98 -4.47
CA LYS A 45 27.07 3.62 -4.85
C LYS A 45 25.90 3.72 -5.82
N ALA A 46 26.09 3.32 -7.08
CA ALA A 46 25.04 3.27 -8.07
C ALA A 46 23.93 2.33 -7.59
N GLN A 47 22.86 2.89 -7.02
CA GLN A 47 21.61 2.16 -6.83
C GLN A 47 20.94 2.01 -8.19
N PRO A 48 20.44 0.82 -8.55
CA PRO A 48 19.54 0.70 -9.70
C PRO A 48 18.35 1.62 -9.42
N SER A 49 18.16 2.62 -10.27
CA SER A 49 17.01 3.51 -10.22
C SER A 49 15.78 2.68 -10.58
N SER A 50 15.15 2.07 -9.56
CA SER A 50 13.80 1.58 -9.68
C SER A 50 12.93 2.80 -9.98
N ARG A 51 12.59 3.01 -11.26
CA ARG A 51 11.56 3.98 -11.61
C ARG A 51 10.32 3.58 -10.81
N PRO A 52 9.75 4.48 -9.98
CA PRO A 52 8.54 4.15 -9.25
C PRO A 52 7.45 3.84 -10.29
N GLY A 53 7.01 2.59 -10.30
CA GLY A 53 5.89 2.17 -11.15
C GLY A 53 4.65 2.97 -10.77
N LYS A 54 3.86 3.42 -11.75
CA LYS A 54 2.56 4.02 -11.46
C LYS A 54 1.63 2.92 -10.99
N VAL A 55 1.21 2.99 -9.72
CA VAL A 55 0.11 2.16 -9.22
C VAL A 55 -1.14 2.57 -10.00
N THR A 56 -1.80 1.61 -10.64
CA THR A 56 -3.06 1.87 -11.34
C THR A 56 -4.20 1.25 -10.57
N THR A 57 -5.35 1.94 -10.54
CA THR A 57 -6.56 1.48 -9.86
C THR A 57 -6.96 0.07 -10.30
N LYS A 58 -6.76 -0.25 -11.58
CA LYS A 58 -7.02 -1.60 -12.13
C LYS A 58 -6.28 -2.70 -11.38
N PHE A 59 -4.98 -2.56 -11.13
CA PHE A 59 -4.22 -3.62 -10.45
C PHE A 59 -4.57 -3.72 -8.97
N THR A 60 -4.82 -2.58 -8.34
CA THR A 60 -5.38 -2.54 -6.98
C THR A 60 -6.69 -3.30 -6.91
N ASP A 61 -7.63 -3.05 -7.82
CA ASP A 61 -8.94 -3.69 -7.83
C ASP A 61 -8.83 -5.20 -8.05
N ILE A 62 -7.91 -5.67 -8.90
CA ILE A 62 -7.63 -7.10 -9.09
C ILE A 62 -7.13 -7.75 -7.79
N LEU A 63 -6.16 -7.13 -7.12
CA LEU A 63 -5.61 -7.65 -5.86
C LEU A 63 -6.66 -7.68 -4.75
N LEU A 64 -7.45 -6.60 -4.62
CA LEU A 64 -8.54 -6.54 -3.65
C LEU A 64 -9.63 -7.57 -3.96
N SER A 65 -9.94 -7.80 -5.24
CA SER A 65 -10.93 -8.79 -5.65
C SER A 65 -10.46 -10.21 -5.35
N ALA A 66 -9.16 -10.49 -5.52
CA ALA A 66 -8.56 -11.76 -5.15
C ALA A 66 -8.63 -11.99 -3.64
N MET A 67 -8.35 -10.95 -2.83
CA MET A 67 -8.49 -11.03 -1.38
C MET A 67 -9.95 -11.25 -0.93
N GLU A 68 -10.92 -10.53 -1.52
CA GLU A 68 -12.34 -10.69 -1.22
C GLU A 68 -12.87 -12.07 -1.64
N SER A 69 -12.40 -12.60 -2.77
CA SER A 69 -12.74 -13.97 -3.21
C SER A 69 -12.15 -15.05 -2.31
N ALA A 70 -11.08 -14.73 -1.59
CA ALA A 70 -10.42 -15.60 -0.63
C ALA A 70 -10.77 -15.23 0.81
N ASN A 71 -11.92 -14.59 1.03
CA ASN A 71 -12.37 -14.23 2.37
C ASN A 71 -12.64 -15.49 3.21
N LEU A 72 -12.33 -15.42 4.50
CA LEU A 72 -12.51 -16.54 5.42
C LEU A 72 -13.81 -16.37 6.21
N ASP A 73 -14.39 -17.49 6.64
CA ASP A 73 -15.55 -17.46 7.53
C ASP A 73 -15.14 -17.08 8.95
N GLY A 74 -15.97 -16.27 9.60
CA GLY A 74 -15.80 -15.82 10.98
C GLY A 74 -15.05 -14.49 11.11
N PHE A 75 -14.54 -14.22 12.31
CA PHE A 75 -13.80 -12.99 12.59
C PHE A 75 -12.31 -13.18 12.26
N ASP A 76 -11.86 -12.55 11.17
CA ASP A 76 -10.50 -12.66 10.63
C ASP A 76 -9.71 -11.35 10.71
N TYR A 77 -8.50 -11.35 10.13
CA TYR A 77 -7.65 -10.18 10.06
C TYR A 77 -8.30 -8.96 9.38
N LEU A 78 -9.14 -9.15 8.34
CA LEU A 78 -9.77 -8.04 7.64
C LEU A 78 -10.86 -7.40 8.50
N GLU A 79 -11.67 -8.21 9.17
CA GLU A 79 -12.68 -7.70 10.12
C GLU A 79 -12.03 -7.04 11.34
N TYR A 80 -10.92 -7.59 11.85
CA TYR A 80 -10.13 -6.94 12.89
C TYR A 80 -9.64 -5.55 12.45
N LYS A 81 -9.00 -5.47 11.28
CA LYS A 81 -8.47 -4.21 10.75
C LYS A 81 -9.58 -3.18 10.53
N LYS A 82 -10.76 -3.63 10.08
CA LYS A 82 -11.95 -2.79 9.91
C LYS A 82 -12.49 -2.25 11.23
N SER A 83 -12.57 -3.10 12.25
CA SER A 83 -12.99 -2.65 13.60
C SER A 83 -12.01 -1.61 14.15
N LEU A 84 -10.71 -1.84 14.00
CA LEU A 84 -9.67 -0.91 14.42
C LEU A 84 -9.76 0.44 13.69
N GLN A 85 -9.93 0.44 12.37
CA GLN A 85 -10.07 1.67 11.59
C GLN A 85 -11.32 2.46 12.02
N SER A 86 -12.43 1.77 12.30
CA SER A 86 -13.65 2.41 12.79
C SER A 86 -13.44 3.11 14.14
N LEU A 87 -12.69 2.48 15.04
CA LEU A 87 -12.38 3.03 16.36
C LEU A 87 -11.41 4.21 16.29
N GLN A 88 -10.40 4.14 15.41
CA GLN A 88 -9.47 5.24 15.19
C GLN A 88 -10.16 6.49 14.62
N LYS A 89 -11.18 6.31 13.77
CA LYS A 89 -12.01 7.42 13.26
C LYS A 89 -12.80 8.15 14.36
N MET A 90 -12.98 7.54 15.54
CA MET A 90 -13.66 8.14 16.68
C MET A 90 -12.72 8.96 17.59
N ASN A 91 -11.50 9.30 17.12
CA ASN A 91 -10.46 9.98 17.90
C ASN A 91 -10.05 9.23 19.18
N MET A 92 -10.18 7.90 19.18
CA MET A 92 -9.69 7.07 20.27
C MET A 92 -8.16 6.95 20.18
N ASP A 93 -7.47 6.98 21.32
CA ASP A 93 -6.03 6.74 21.33
C ASP A 93 -5.71 5.34 20.81
N GLU A 94 -4.52 5.21 20.22
CA GLU A 94 -4.13 4.01 19.49
C GLU A 94 -4.19 2.75 20.38
N GLY A 95 -3.63 2.82 21.60
CA GLY A 95 -3.61 1.70 22.54
C GLY A 95 -5.01 1.22 22.89
N THR A 96 -5.91 2.14 23.25
CA THR A 96 -7.30 1.82 23.54
C THR A 96 -8.04 1.28 22.31
N ALA A 97 -7.76 1.80 21.11
CA ALA A 97 -8.36 1.32 19.87
C ALA A 97 -7.97 -0.14 19.58
N TYR A 98 -6.69 -0.51 19.70
CA TYR A 98 -6.22 -1.89 19.51
C TYR A 98 -6.82 -2.84 20.56
N GLN A 99 -6.84 -2.43 21.83
CA GLN A 99 -7.41 -3.24 22.92
C GLN A 99 -8.92 -3.44 22.75
N SER A 100 -9.65 -2.38 22.40
CA SER A 100 -11.11 -2.41 22.21
C SER A 100 -11.49 -3.25 20.99
N ALA A 101 -10.79 -3.06 19.86
CA ALA A 101 -10.97 -3.89 18.66
C ALA A 101 -10.73 -5.37 18.98
N PHE A 102 -9.68 -5.68 19.74
CA PHE A 102 -9.35 -7.06 20.10
C PHE A 102 -10.35 -7.65 21.10
N ALA A 103 -10.83 -6.87 22.06
CA ALA A 103 -11.88 -7.30 22.98
C ALA A 103 -13.16 -7.70 22.23
N MET A 104 -13.59 -6.89 21.24
CA MET A 104 -14.72 -7.21 20.37
C MET A 104 -14.45 -8.46 19.51
N ALA A 105 -13.24 -8.57 18.94
CA ALA A 105 -12.84 -9.74 18.16
C ALA A 105 -12.87 -11.03 18.99
N SER A 106 -12.44 -10.95 20.26
CA SER A 106 -12.36 -12.09 21.18
C SER A 106 -13.74 -12.64 21.55
N THR A 107 -14.75 -11.79 21.69
CA THR A 107 -16.13 -12.26 21.93
C THR A 107 -16.71 -12.98 20.72
N MET A 108 -16.16 -12.75 19.52
CA MET A 108 -16.49 -13.45 18.27
C MET A 108 -15.56 -14.63 17.98
N GLY A 109 -14.73 -15.05 18.94
CA GLY A 109 -13.88 -16.23 18.83
C GLY A 109 -12.53 -16.00 18.14
N ALA A 110 -12.15 -14.76 17.85
CA ALA A 110 -10.82 -14.46 17.33
C ALA A 110 -9.76 -14.62 18.43
N THR A 111 -8.61 -15.20 18.05
CA THR A 111 -7.41 -15.25 18.89
C THR A 111 -6.26 -14.56 18.18
N PRO A 112 -5.20 -14.09 18.88
CA PRO A 112 -4.05 -13.47 18.23
C PRO A 112 -3.41 -14.41 17.20
N ALA A 113 -3.29 -15.70 17.53
CA ALA A 113 -2.79 -16.71 16.61
C ALA A 113 -3.66 -16.81 15.35
N ARG A 114 -4.98 -16.86 15.51
CA ARG A 114 -5.91 -16.91 14.37
C ARG A 114 -5.83 -15.66 13.49
N LEU A 115 -5.71 -14.47 14.09
CA LEU A 115 -5.54 -13.23 13.32
C LEU A 115 -4.24 -13.25 12.49
N VAL A 116 -3.16 -13.78 13.04
CA VAL A 116 -1.89 -13.94 12.29
C VAL A 116 -2.04 -14.98 11.18
N GLU A 117 -2.63 -16.14 11.44
CA GLU A 117 -2.87 -17.18 10.42
C GLU A 117 -3.71 -16.66 9.26
N THR A 118 -4.78 -15.92 9.56
CA THR A 118 -5.65 -15.33 8.54
C THR A 118 -4.94 -14.21 7.77
N ALA A 119 -4.09 -13.41 8.41
CA ALA A 119 -3.23 -12.44 7.71
C ALA A 119 -2.27 -13.14 6.73
N GLU A 120 -1.63 -14.23 7.16
CA GLU A 120 -0.75 -15.03 6.30
C GLU A 120 -1.49 -15.65 5.11
N HIS A 121 -2.75 -16.04 5.29
CA HIS A 121 -3.60 -16.52 4.21
C HIS A 121 -3.73 -15.48 3.09
N TYR A 122 -4.09 -14.23 3.44
CA TYR A 122 -4.18 -13.16 2.44
C TYR A 122 -2.84 -12.83 1.77
N LEU A 123 -1.73 -12.93 2.50
CA LEU A 123 -0.39 -12.78 1.91
C LEU A 123 -0.09 -13.88 0.87
N LYS A 124 -0.53 -15.12 1.11
CA LYS A 124 -0.38 -16.22 0.14
C LYS A 124 -1.22 -15.99 -1.11
N VAL A 125 -2.45 -15.49 -0.95
CA VAL A 125 -3.34 -15.10 -2.06
C VAL A 125 -2.69 -14.01 -2.92
N LEU A 126 -2.17 -12.96 -2.29
CA LEU A 126 -1.48 -11.87 -3.00
C LEU A 126 -0.23 -12.34 -3.75
N ARG A 127 0.59 -13.22 -3.15
CA ARG A 127 1.74 -13.83 -3.83
C ARG A 127 1.32 -14.67 -5.04
N THR A 128 0.21 -15.37 -4.94
CA THR A 128 -0.33 -16.18 -6.05
C THR A 128 -0.76 -15.27 -7.21
N GLU A 129 -1.40 -14.13 -6.90
CA GLU A 129 -1.80 -13.16 -7.91
C GLU A 129 -0.60 -12.44 -8.54
N GLU A 130 0.43 -12.14 -7.75
CA GLU A 130 1.72 -11.64 -8.24
C GLU A 130 2.34 -12.61 -9.26
N GLN A 131 2.39 -13.91 -8.94
CA GLN A 131 2.94 -14.92 -9.86
C GLN A 131 2.15 -15.00 -11.17
N LYS A 132 0.82 -14.98 -11.11
CA LYS A 132 -0.03 -14.94 -12.32
C LYS A 132 0.25 -13.69 -13.14
N PHE A 133 0.39 -12.54 -12.49
CA PHE A 133 0.71 -11.29 -13.17
C PHE A 133 2.07 -11.35 -13.86
N GLN A 134 3.11 -11.85 -13.19
CA GLN A 134 4.45 -12.03 -13.79
C GLN A 134 4.40 -12.96 -15.01
N ALA A 135 3.67 -14.08 -14.91
CA ALA A 135 3.50 -15.00 -16.03
C ALA A 135 2.75 -14.36 -17.21
N ALA A 136 1.66 -13.63 -16.94
CA ALA A 136 0.91 -12.91 -17.96
C ALA A 136 1.76 -11.81 -18.63
N LEU A 137 2.58 -11.11 -17.85
CA LEU A 137 3.49 -10.08 -18.33
C LEU A 137 4.57 -10.67 -19.24
N ALA A 138 5.19 -11.79 -18.85
CA ALA A 138 6.16 -12.49 -19.69
C ALA A 138 5.54 -12.95 -21.01
N LYS A 139 4.32 -13.51 -20.96
CA LYS A 139 3.56 -13.91 -22.16
C LYS A 139 3.25 -12.71 -23.07
N GLN A 140 2.87 -11.58 -22.49
CA GLN A 140 2.59 -10.36 -23.27
C GLN A 140 3.84 -9.80 -23.94
N GLN A 141 4.99 -9.81 -23.26
CA GLN A 141 6.26 -9.39 -23.84
C GLN A 141 6.66 -10.31 -25.00
N GLN A 142 6.60 -11.63 -24.80
CA GLN A 142 6.92 -12.60 -25.83
C GLN A 142 6.03 -12.43 -27.07
N ALA A 143 4.71 -12.31 -26.87
CA ALA A 143 3.76 -12.10 -27.96
C ALA A 143 4.03 -10.82 -28.77
N LYS A 144 4.44 -9.72 -28.11
CA LYS A 144 4.82 -8.47 -28.80
C LYS A 144 6.09 -8.64 -29.62
N ILE A 145 7.10 -9.30 -29.06
CA ILE A 145 8.36 -9.57 -29.76
C ILE A 145 8.11 -10.46 -30.99
N ASP A 146 7.32 -11.52 -30.83
CA ASP A 146 6.99 -12.45 -31.92
C ASP A 146 6.17 -11.78 -33.02
N ALA A 147 5.23 -10.89 -32.66
CA ALA A 147 4.47 -10.11 -33.63
C ALA A 147 5.38 -9.18 -34.45
N GLN A 148 6.29 -8.46 -33.79
CA GLN A 148 7.26 -7.58 -34.45
C GLN A 148 8.22 -8.35 -35.37
N ARG A 149 8.70 -9.52 -34.94
CA ARG A 149 9.54 -10.38 -35.79
C ARG A 149 8.82 -10.83 -37.05
N LYS A 150 7.58 -11.28 -36.93
CA LYS A 150 6.76 -11.70 -38.09
C LYS A 150 6.50 -10.56 -39.06
N GLU A 151 6.26 -9.34 -38.56
CA GLU A 151 6.08 -8.16 -39.41
C GLU A 151 7.37 -7.82 -40.19
N GLN A 152 8.53 -7.88 -39.54
CA GLN A 152 9.82 -7.69 -40.22
C GLN A 152 10.08 -8.73 -41.30
N GLU A 153 9.77 -10.01 -41.04
CA GLU A 153 9.92 -11.08 -42.04
C GLU A 153 8.97 -10.91 -43.24
N GLN A 154 7.78 -10.36 -43.03
CA GLN A 154 6.83 -10.09 -44.12
C GLN A 154 7.25 -8.89 -44.97
N LEU A 155 7.84 -7.86 -44.38
CA LEU A 155 8.35 -6.69 -45.10
C LEU A 155 9.68 -6.94 -45.81
N ALA A 156 10.43 -7.97 -45.40
CA ALA A 156 11.68 -8.39 -46.04
C ALA A 156 11.48 -9.32 -47.24
N LYS A 157 10.23 -9.69 -47.57
CA LYS A 157 9.84 -10.45 -48.77
C LYS A 157 9.26 -9.54 -49.84
#